data_AF-A0A7S3RF08-F1
#
_entry.id   AF-A0A7S3RF08-F1
#
_cell.length_a   1.000
_cell.length_b   1.000
_cell.length_c   1.000
_cell.angle_alpha   90.00
_cell.angle_beta   90.00
_cell.angle_gamma   90.00
#
_symmetry.space_group_name_H-M   'P 1'
#
loop_
_entity.id
_entity.type
_entity.pdbx_description
1 polymer ?
#
loop_
_entity_poly.entity_id
_entity_poly.type
_entity_poly.pdbx_seq_one_letter_code
_entity_poly.pdbx_strand_id
1 'polypeptide(L)'
;RGPAGRVERGEGRGPGGSAALDGVAMRWVLGVVALSVGVWAGVCNDKRVDCANWAREGECAGENVKFMMLNCPLSCGVCSHSCNDTDVSCGAWAKAGECEANSESMLRVCPTSCGLCNPECKDLLEDCAVWGSAGECNENPEFMIRNCPVTCEACKSTCRDFQADCPGWTADGECFKNPGFMYKECPNSCGVCEGVKCADGNSTQCQIWADAGECLNNPLAVMKECPDSCGVCSTVCMDHDESCAGWAKDGQCEDNKGFMYRVCPGSCGMCQAIESPDKDELQ
;
A
#
# COMPACT_ATOMS: atom_id res chain seq x y z
N ARG A 1 14.68 54.77 -28.24
CA ARG A 1 15.02 56.15 -27.84
C ARG A 1 14.19 56.47 -26.61
N GLY A 2 14.81 56.62 -25.43
CA GLY A 2 14.16 57.19 -24.23
C GLY A 2 13.92 58.71 -24.39
N PRO A 3 13.65 59.51 -23.33
CA PRO A 3 14.02 59.33 -21.91
C PRO A 3 12.78 59.40 -20.96
N ALA A 4 12.78 58.88 -19.73
CA ALA A 4 13.57 59.17 -18.51
C ALA A 4 13.32 60.58 -17.91
N GLY A 5 12.77 60.59 -16.69
CA GLY A 5 12.72 61.73 -15.76
C GLY A 5 12.86 61.20 -14.33
N ARG A 6 13.91 61.63 -13.63
CA ARG A 6 14.39 61.23 -12.30
C ARG A 6 14.28 62.45 -11.34
N VAL A 7 14.40 62.19 -10.02
CA VAL A 7 15.00 63.01 -8.92
C VAL A 7 13.97 63.39 -7.84
N GLU A 8 14.20 63.33 -6.52
CA GLU A 8 15.11 62.64 -5.58
C GLU A 8 14.61 62.85 -4.12
N ARG A 9 15.02 61.93 -3.22
CA ARG A 9 15.42 62.02 -1.78
C ARG A 9 14.61 62.77 -0.70
N GLY A 10 14.49 62.06 0.44
CA GLY A 10 14.49 62.62 1.80
C GLY A 10 14.53 61.54 2.90
N GLU A 11 15.71 61.31 3.49
CA GLU A 11 15.99 60.42 4.64
C GLU A 11 15.43 60.94 5.98
N GLY A 12 15.17 60.03 6.93
CA GLY A 12 15.02 60.36 8.36
C GLY A 12 14.99 59.12 9.28
N ARG A 13 16.03 58.95 10.10
CA ARG A 13 16.25 57.90 11.12
C ARG A 13 15.33 58.05 12.35
N GLY A 14 15.16 56.94 13.12
CA GLY A 14 14.44 56.83 14.42
C GLY A 14 15.05 57.63 15.58
N PRO A 15 14.69 57.40 16.88
CA PRO A 15 14.65 56.08 17.54
C PRO A 15 13.58 55.85 18.66
N GLY A 16 13.44 54.59 19.10
CA GLY A 16 13.35 54.16 20.52
C GLY A 16 12.13 54.47 21.40
N GLY A 17 11.54 53.42 22.02
CA GLY A 17 10.69 53.55 23.22
C GLY A 17 9.84 52.31 23.54
N SER A 18 10.19 51.60 24.61
CA SER A 18 9.60 50.34 25.08
C SER A 18 8.33 50.50 25.94
N ALA A 19 7.59 49.39 26.02
CA ALA A 19 6.75 48.89 27.13
C ALA A 19 5.31 49.40 27.29
N ALA A 20 4.35 48.49 27.13
CA ALA A 20 3.52 47.97 28.24
C ALA A 20 2.66 46.79 27.74
N LEU A 21 2.73 45.69 28.48
CA LEU A 21 1.88 44.50 28.38
C LEU A 21 0.64 44.74 29.25
N ASP A 22 -0.57 44.48 28.74
CA ASP A 22 -1.73 44.15 29.55
C ASP A 22 -2.59 43.12 28.81
N GLY A 23 -2.75 41.95 29.45
CA GLY A 23 -3.44 40.80 28.92
C GLY A 23 -4.96 40.84 29.13
N VAL A 24 -5.68 40.21 28.19
CA VAL A 24 -7.05 39.76 28.37
C VAL A 24 -7.17 38.32 27.89
N ALA A 25 -7.90 37.55 28.66
CA ALA A 25 -7.83 36.10 28.79
C ALA A 25 -8.50 35.27 27.67
N MET A 26 -7.99 34.04 27.58
CA MET A 26 -8.49 32.86 26.88
C MET A 26 -10.01 32.74 26.67
N ARG A 27 -10.38 32.40 25.43
CA ARG A 27 -11.43 31.42 25.13
C ARG A 27 -10.94 30.49 24.02
N TRP A 28 -10.38 29.35 24.43
CA TRP A 28 -10.13 28.21 23.55
C TRP A 28 -11.47 27.54 23.25
N VAL A 29 -11.96 27.69 22.01
CA VAL A 29 -12.96 26.76 21.49
C VAL A 29 -12.17 25.50 21.13
N LEU A 30 -12.24 24.49 22.00
CA LEU A 30 -11.76 23.13 21.71
C LEU A 30 -12.69 22.52 20.66
N GLY A 31 -12.47 22.85 19.39
CA GLY A 31 -12.92 22.02 18.29
C GLY A 31 -12.00 20.81 18.24
N VAL A 32 -12.48 19.67 18.75
CA VAL A 32 -11.85 18.38 18.49
C VAL A 32 -12.01 18.13 16.99
N VAL A 33 -10.98 18.46 16.21
CA VAL A 33 -10.80 17.83 14.90
C VAL A 33 -10.50 16.38 15.23
N ALA A 34 -11.50 15.52 15.11
CA ALA A 34 -11.27 14.09 15.05
C ALA A 34 -10.37 13.87 13.84
N LEU A 35 -9.08 13.70 14.08
CA LEU A 35 -8.14 13.15 13.12
C LEU A 35 -8.57 11.70 12.90
N SER A 36 -9.57 11.48 12.05
CA SER A 36 -9.74 10.21 11.38
C SER A 36 -8.60 10.07 10.40
N VAL A 37 -7.42 9.71 10.92
CA VAL A 37 -6.29 9.22 10.12
C VAL A 37 -6.66 7.83 9.67
N GLY A 38 -7.62 7.73 8.76
CA GLY A 38 -7.75 6.57 7.90
C GLY A 38 -6.64 6.65 6.86
N VAL A 39 -5.37 6.48 7.27
CA VAL A 39 -4.27 6.26 6.33
C VAL A 39 -4.41 4.81 5.90
N TRP A 40 -5.18 4.60 4.83
CA TRP A 40 -5.15 3.34 4.10
C TRP A 40 -3.95 3.44 3.16
N ALA A 41 -2.77 3.10 3.68
CA ALA A 41 -1.54 3.03 2.92
C ALA A 41 -1.39 1.64 2.30
N GLY A 42 -0.87 1.57 1.07
CA GLY A 42 -0.28 0.35 0.56
C GLY A 42 0.91 -0.05 1.43
N VAL A 43 1.07 -1.36 1.67
CA VAL A 43 2.16 -1.88 2.48
C VAL A 43 3.31 -2.26 1.56
N CYS A 44 4.49 -1.77 1.89
CA CYS A 44 5.73 -2.09 1.20
C CYS A 44 6.76 -2.63 2.19
N ASN A 45 7.40 -3.73 1.84
CA ASN A 45 8.45 -4.35 2.64
C ASN A 45 9.51 -4.98 1.75
N ASP A 46 10.71 -5.12 2.30
CA ASP A 46 11.74 -5.94 1.69
C ASP A 46 11.35 -7.41 1.72
N LYS A 47 11.64 -8.12 0.63
CA LYS A 47 11.34 -9.55 0.47
C LYS A 47 12.47 -10.44 0.98
N ARG A 48 13.60 -9.85 1.38
CA ARG A 48 14.81 -10.56 1.79
C ARG A 48 15.43 -9.89 3.00
N VAL A 49 15.83 -10.70 3.97
CA VAL A 49 16.54 -10.23 5.17
C VAL A 49 17.90 -9.58 4.85
N ASP A 50 18.50 -9.93 3.72
CA ASP A 50 19.80 -9.41 3.26
C ASP A 50 19.71 -8.00 2.65
N CYS A 51 18.51 -7.47 2.42
CA CYS A 51 18.29 -6.22 1.70
C CYS A 51 19.04 -5.03 2.31
N ALA A 52 19.08 -4.92 3.65
CA ALA A 52 19.80 -3.85 4.32
C ALA A 52 21.33 -3.94 4.08
N ASN A 53 21.88 -5.15 3.99
CA ASN A 53 23.30 -5.35 3.70
C ASN A 53 23.62 -4.99 2.25
N TRP A 54 22.84 -5.52 1.31
CA TRP A 54 23.00 -5.21 -0.12
C TRP A 54 22.83 -3.72 -0.42
N ALA A 55 21.87 -3.06 0.22
CA ALA A 55 21.68 -1.62 0.09
C ALA A 55 22.89 -0.82 0.60
N ARG A 56 23.45 -1.20 1.75
CA ARG A 56 24.68 -0.59 2.30
C ARG A 56 25.91 -0.81 1.41
N GLU A 57 25.95 -1.93 0.69
CA GLU A 57 27.01 -2.26 -0.28
C GLU A 57 26.85 -1.51 -1.63
N GLY A 58 25.76 -0.74 -1.80
CA GLY A 58 25.55 0.11 -2.97
C GLY A 58 24.76 -0.55 -4.10
N GLU A 59 24.19 -1.74 -3.89
CA GLU A 59 23.47 -2.50 -4.93
C GLU A 59 22.22 -1.77 -5.47
N CYS A 60 21.67 -0.80 -4.71
CA CYS A 60 20.51 0.01 -5.13
C CYS A 60 20.80 1.01 -6.27
N ALA A 61 22.05 1.18 -6.68
CA ALA A 61 22.45 2.10 -7.76
C ALA A 61 23.38 1.44 -8.80
N GLY A 62 23.59 0.11 -8.70
CA GLY A 62 24.43 -0.67 -9.61
C GLY A 62 23.66 -1.31 -10.75
N GLU A 63 24.28 -2.30 -11.41
CA GLU A 63 23.66 -3.07 -12.50
C GLU A 63 22.44 -3.88 -12.03
N ASN A 64 22.39 -4.22 -10.74
CA ASN A 64 21.29 -4.98 -10.11
C ASN A 64 20.12 -4.10 -9.64
N VAL A 65 20.08 -2.81 -10.01
CA VAL A 65 19.09 -1.84 -9.51
C VAL A 65 17.65 -2.35 -9.64
N LYS A 66 17.26 -2.95 -10.77
CA LYS A 66 15.90 -3.47 -10.97
C LYS A 66 15.56 -4.62 -10.01
N PHE A 67 16.51 -5.54 -9.81
CA PHE A 67 16.34 -6.62 -8.85
C PHE A 67 16.19 -6.07 -7.44
N MET A 68 17.06 -5.14 -7.07
CA MET A 68 17.05 -4.50 -5.76
C MET A 68 15.78 -3.70 -5.52
N MET A 69 15.26 -2.97 -6.50
CA MET A 69 14.01 -2.23 -6.33
C MET A 69 12.79 -3.14 -6.15
N LEU A 70 12.78 -4.34 -6.76
CA LEU A 70 11.65 -5.28 -6.67
C LEU A 70 11.72 -6.20 -5.43
N ASN A 71 12.91 -6.45 -4.92
CA ASN A 71 13.15 -7.35 -3.78
C ASN A 71 13.50 -6.62 -2.49
N CYS A 72 14.05 -5.42 -2.60
CA CYS A 72 14.50 -4.58 -1.50
C CYS A 72 13.97 -3.13 -1.61
N PRO A 73 12.67 -2.93 -1.89
CA PRO A 73 12.14 -1.60 -2.13
C PRO A 73 12.23 -0.66 -0.93
N LEU A 74 12.14 -1.17 0.29
CA LEU A 74 12.24 -0.35 1.49
C LEU A 74 13.70 0.06 1.73
N SER A 75 14.63 -0.90 1.70
CA SER A 75 16.06 -0.63 1.87
C SER A 75 16.63 0.28 0.78
N CYS A 76 16.11 0.20 -0.46
CA CYS A 76 16.51 1.07 -1.55
C CYS A 76 15.76 2.42 -1.61
N GLY A 77 14.87 2.69 -0.65
CA GLY A 77 14.10 3.94 -0.61
C GLY A 77 13.17 4.12 -1.80
N VAL A 78 12.71 3.02 -2.40
CA VAL A 78 11.73 3.01 -3.48
C VAL A 78 10.36 3.37 -2.95
N CYS A 79 10.04 2.85 -1.77
CA CYS A 79 8.80 3.09 -1.05
C CYS A 79 9.11 3.40 0.42
N SER A 80 8.10 3.92 1.11
CA SER A 80 8.02 3.91 2.57
C SER A 80 6.83 3.04 2.99
N HIS A 81 6.58 2.91 4.29
CA HIS A 81 5.36 2.25 4.79
C HIS A 81 4.07 3.00 4.46
N SER A 82 4.17 4.29 4.13
CA SER A 82 3.14 4.97 3.37
C SER A 82 3.46 4.78 1.89
N CYS A 83 3.11 3.61 1.36
CA CYS A 83 3.34 3.30 -0.04
C CYS A 83 2.06 3.53 -0.83
N ASN A 84 2.06 4.56 -1.66
CA ASN A 84 0.98 4.88 -2.56
C ASN A 84 1.54 5.49 -3.84
N ASP A 85 0.70 5.51 -4.87
CA ASP A 85 1.02 6.26 -6.06
C ASP A 85 0.99 7.77 -5.77
N THR A 86 2.02 8.46 -6.27
CA THR A 86 2.19 9.90 -6.04
C THR A 86 1.67 10.78 -7.19
N ASP A 87 1.30 10.16 -8.32
CA ASP A 87 0.73 10.83 -9.49
C ASP A 87 -0.59 10.18 -9.92
N VAL A 88 -1.58 11.00 -10.27
CA VAL A 88 -2.89 10.54 -10.77
C VAL A 88 -2.78 9.74 -12.07
N SER A 89 -1.69 9.91 -12.81
CA SER A 89 -1.42 9.25 -14.08
C SER A 89 -0.79 7.87 -13.91
N CYS A 90 -0.45 7.44 -12.69
CA CYS A 90 0.23 6.18 -12.43
C CYS A 90 -0.48 4.97 -13.04
N GLY A 91 -1.80 4.86 -12.91
CA GLY A 91 -2.57 3.78 -13.53
C GLY A 91 -2.51 3.81 -15.05
N ALA A 92 -2.53 5.01 -15.66
CA ALA A 92 -2.40 5.16 -17.11
C ALA A 92 -0.99 4.80 -17.61
N TRP A 93 0.05 5.22 -16.90
CA TRP A 93 1.44 4.89 -17.21
C TRP A 93 1.72 3.39 -17.04
N ALA A 94 1.20 2.76 -15.98
CA ALA A 94 1.31 1.32 -15.79
C ALA A 94 0.66 0.56 -16.95
N LYS A 95 -0.56 0.94 -17.35
CA LYS A 95 -1.25 0.37 -18.51
C LYS A 95 -0.48 0.58 -19.81
N ALA A 96 0.22 1.70 -19.97
CA ALA A 96 1.09 1.98 -21.12
C ALA A 96 2.41 1.19 -21.10
N GLY A 97 2.71 0.43 -20.03
CA GLY A 97 3.93 -0.38 -19.92
C GLY A 97 5.13 0.33 -19.34
N GLU A 98 4.91 1.48 -18.70
CA GLU A 98 5.99 2.27 -18.12
C GLU A 98 6.67 1.54 -16.95
N CYS A 99 5.96 0.67 -16.23
CA CYS A 99 6.53 -0.13 -15.15
C CYS A 99 7.69 -1.02 -15.61
N GLU A 100 7.68 -1.50 -16.86
CA GLU A 100 8.80 -2.25 -17.43
C GLU A 100 9.81 -1.37 -18.15
N ALA A 101 9.32 -0.37 -18.91
CA ALA A 101 10.17 0.49 -19.74
C ALA A 101 11.00 1.48 -18.90
N ASN A 102 10.42 1.98 -17.81
CA ASN A 102 10.96 3.03 -16.95
C ASN A 102 10.86 2.64 -15.47
N SER A 103 11.24 1.39 -15.14
CA SER A 103 11.09 0.78 -13.81
C SER A 103 11.66 1.62 -12.67
N GLU A 104 12.81 2.28 -12.84
CA GLU A 104 13.42 3.09 -11.78
C GLU A 104 12.51 4.23 -11.33
N SER A 105 12.01 5.02 -12.27
CA SER A 105 11.11 6.14 -11.99
C SER A 105 9.74 5.64 -11.55
N MET A 106 9.21 4.63 -12.25
CA MET A 106 7.87 4.13 -12.02
C MET A 106 7.71 3.41 -10.68
N LEU A 107 8.68 2.61 -10.26
CA LEU A 107 8.61 1.94 -8.96
C LEU A 107 8.67 2.95 -7.80
N ARG A 108 9.32 4.11 -7.98
CA ARG A 108 9.39 5.17 -6.97
C ARG A 108 8.15 6.06 -6.94
N VAL A 109 7.64 6.44 -8.11
CA VAL A 109 6.53 7.40 -8.24
C VAL A 109 5.18 6.69 -8.18
N CYS A 110 5.11 5.48 -8.73
CA CYS A 110 3.90 4.69 -8.93
C CYS A 110 4.02 3.25 -8.38
N PRO A 111 4.42 3.09 -7.10
CA PRO A 111 4.66 1.77 -6.54
C PRO A 111 3.39 0.89 -6.51
N THR A 112 2.20 1.45 -6.38
CA THR A 112 0.97 0.66 -6.35
C THR A 112 0.53 0.26 -7.75
N SER A 113 0.51 1.20 -8.70
CA SER A 113 0.17 0.87 -10.09
C SER A 113 1.17 -0.10 -10.72
N CYS A 114 2.43 -0.11 -10.28
CA CYS A 114 3.42 -1.10 -10.70
C CYS A 114 3.44 -2.39 -9.87
N GLY A 115 2.49 -2.57 -8.94
CA GLY A 115 2.34 -3.78 -8.15
C GLY A 115 3.45 -4.01 -7.13
N LEU A 116 4.28 -3.01 -6.84
CA LEU A 116 5.23 -3.04 -5.73
C LEU A 116 4.50 -2.98 -4.39
N CYS A 117 3.43 -2.19 -4.36
CA CYS A 117 2.59 -1.99 -3.19
C CYS A 117 1.17 -2.49 -3.48
N ASN A 118 0.63 -3.20 -2.51
CA ASN A 118 -0.67 -3.82 -2.62
C ASN A 118 -1.56 -3.26 -1.51
N PRO A 119 -2.49 -2.35 -1.85
CA PRO A 119 -3.35 -1.73 -0.87
C PRO A 119 -4.30 -2.74 -0.27
N GLU A 120 -4.65 -2.52 1.00
CA GLU A 120 -5.69 -3.31 1.65
C GLU A 120 -7.00 -3.18 0.90
N CYS A 121 -7.71 -4.29 0.88
CA CYS A 121 -8.92 -4.41 0.10
C CYS A 121 -10.08 -4.90 0.96
N LYS A 122 -11.20 -4.20 0.82
CA LYS A 122 -12.45 -4.52 1.48
C LYS A 122 -13.63 -4.03 0.65
N ASP A 123 -14.75 -4.71 0.78
CA ASP A 123 -16.03 -4.17 0.33
C ASP A 123 -16.45 -3.02 1.27
N LEU A 124 -17.05 -2.00 0.68
CA LEU A 124 -17.36 -0.74 1.35
C LEU A 124 -18.86 -0.54 1.52
N LEU A 125 -19.64 -1.20 0.68
CA LEU A 125 -21.09 -1.10 0.66
C LEU A 125 -21.70 -2.42 1.13
N GLU A 126 -22.77 -2.34 1.93
CA GLU A 126 -23.40 -3.52 2.52
C GLU A 126 -24.07 -4.42 1.47
N ASP A 127 -24.57 -3.83 0.38
CA ASP A 127 -25.27 -4.51 -0.70
C ASP A 127 -24.34 -5.20 -1.72
N CYS A 128 -23.02 -5.19 -1.49
CA CYS A 128 -22.05 -5.77 -2.42
C CYS A 128 -22.39 -7.22 -2.78
N ALA A 129 -22.75 -8.07 -1.80
CA ALA A 129 -23.14 -9.45 -2.06
C ALA A 129 -24.38 -9.57 -2.97
N VAL A 130 -25.36 -8.68 -2.80
CA VAL A 130 -26.58 -8.65 -3.62
C VAL A 130 -26.23 -8.26 -5.04
N TRP A 131 -25.52 -7.16 -5.24
CA TRP A 131 -25.09 -6.69 -6.56
C TRP A 131 -24.16 -7.68 -7.27
N GLY A 132 -23.22 -8.29 -6.54
CA GLY A 132 -22.35 -9.34 -7.05
C GLY A 132 -23.17 -10.53 -7.59
N SER A 133 -24.16 -11.00 -6.82
CA SER A 133 -25.05 -12.09 -7.25
C SER A 133 -25.96 -11.71 -8.44
N ALA A 134 -26.25 -10.42 -8.61
CA ALA A 134 -27.00 -9.88 -9.74
C ALA A 134 -26.16 -9.73 -11.02
N GLY A 135 -24.83 -9.95 -10.96
CA GLY A 135 -23.94 -9.86 -12.10
C GLY A 135 -23.30 -8.48 -12.32
N GLU A 136 -23.45 -7.55 -11.37
CA GLU A 136 -22.97 -6.17 -11.50
C GLU A 136 -21.44 -6.08 -11.67
N CYS A 137 -20.68 -7.07 -11.22
CA CYS A 137 -19.23 -7.11 -11.44
C CYS A 137 -18.84 -7.16 -12.93
N ASN A 138 -19.76 -7.54 -13.83
CA ASN A 138 -19.53 -7.54 -15.28
C ASN A 138 -20.27 -6.40 -15.99
N GLU A 139 -21.50 -6.11 -15.56
CA GLU A 139 -22.35 -5.07 -16.18
C GLU A 139 -21.92 -3.65 -15.76
N ASN A 140 -21.44 -3.48 -14.53
CA ASN A 140 -20.98 -2.22 -13.96
C ASN A 140 -19.63 -2.36 -13.23
N PRO A 141 -18.56 -2.79 -13.94
CA PRO A 141 -17.31 -3.22 -13.33
C PRO A 141 -16.55 -2.06 -12.68
N GLU A 142 -16.63 -0.84 -13.21
CA GLU A 142 -15.93 0.32 -12.62
C GLU A 142 -16.48 0.68 -11.24
N PHE A 143 -17.81 0.74 -11.10
CA PHE A 143 -18.46 1.00 -9.81
C PHE A 143 -18.20 -0.13 -8.83
N MET A 144 -18.40 -1.37 -9.28
CA MET A 144 -18.30 -2.53 -8.41
C MET A 144 -16.89 -2.78 -7.93
N ILE A 145 -15.85 -2.53 -8.72
CA ILE A 145 -14.46 -2.75 -8.26
C ILE A 145 -14.02 -1.64 -7.29
N ARG A 146 -14.55 -0.41 -7.41
CA ARG A 146 -14.23 0.65 -6.45
C ARG A 146 -14.90 0.46 -5.08
N ASN A 147 -16.08 -0.14 -5.07
CA ASN A 147 -16.93 -0.21 -3.88
C ASN A 147 -17.06 -1.62 -3.30
N CYS A 148 -16.95 -2.63 -4.15
CA CYS A 148 -17.11 -4.05 -3.85
C CYS A 148 -15.95 -4.91 -4.43
N PRO A 149 -14.67 -4.49 -4.28
CA PRO A 149 -13.55 -5.18 -4.90
C PRO A 149 -13.36 -6.62 -4.40
N VAL A 150 -13.75 -6.93 -3.16
CA VAL A 150 -13.65 -8.30 -2.62
C VAL A 150 -14.75 -9.16 -3.22
N THR A 151 -16.00 -8.68 -3.22
CA THR A 151 -17.12 -9.41 -3.86
C THR A 151 -16.85 -9.69 -5.33
N CYS A 152 -16.23 -8.75 -6.04
CA CYS A 152 -15.88 -8.95 -7.44
C CYS A 152 -14.56 -9.69 -7.66
N GLU A 153 -13.95 -10.27 -6.62
CA GLU A 153 -12.73 -11.07 -6.74
C GLU A 153 -11.51 -10.28 -7.28
N ALA A 154 -11.57 -8.96 -7.25
CA ALA A 154 -10.43 -8.10 -7.60
C ALA A 154 -9.28 -8.28 -6.61
N CYS A 155 -9.60 -8.74 -5.40
CA CYS A 155 -8.65 -8.83 -4.31
C CYS A 155 -8.24 -10.25 -4.02
N LYS A 156 -7.00 -10.40 -3.57
CA LYS A 156 -6.37 -11.68 -3.29
C LYS A 156 -5.92 -11.72 -1.84
N SER A 157 -6.19 -12.84 -1.17
CA SER A 157 -5.59 -13.11 0.13
C SER A 157 -4.13 -13.52 -0.06
N THR A 158 -3.23 -12.84 0.65
CA THR A 158 -1.79 -13.08 0.59
C THR A 158 -1.17 -13.02 1.98
N CYS A 159 -0.10 -13.78 2.18
CA CYS A 159 0.67 -13.73 3.41
C CYS A 159 1.71 -12.62 3.27
N ARG A 160 1.70 -11.67 4.20
CA ARG A 160 2.59 -10.51 4.19
C ARG A 160 2.86 -10.03 5.61
N ASP A 161 3.90 -9.23 5.74
CA ASP A 161 4.13 -8.46 6.96
C ASP A 161 3.04 -7.40 7.14
N PHE A 162 2.58 -7.23 8.38
CA PHE A 162 1.60 -6.22 8.76
C PHE A 162 2.26 -4.95 9.25
N GLN A 163 3.46 -5.09 9.84
CA GLN A 163 4.15 -3.96 10.43
C GLN A 163 5.23 -3.42 9.51
N ALA A 164 5.37 -2.12 9.62
CA ALA A 164 6.38 -1.35 8.96
C ALA A 164 7.79 -1.82 9.35
N ASP A 165 8.03 -1.87 10.64
CA ASP A 165 9.36 -2.10 11.19
C ASP A 165 9.81 -3.57 11.09
N CYS A 166 9.05 -4.45 10.42
CA CYS A 166 9.38 -5.87 10.29
C CYS A 166 10.79 -6.16 9.77
N PRO A 167 11.32 -5.46 8.73
CA PRO A 167 12.71 -5.64 8.33
C PRO A 167 13.71 -5.22 9.43
N GLY A 168 13.43 -4.13 10.15
CA GLY A 168 14.26 -3.64 11.25
C GLY A 168 14.27 -4.59 12.45
N TRP A 169 13.09 -4.99 12.92
CA TRP A 169 12.94 -5.97 14.00
C TRP A 169 13.57 -7.31 13.65
N THR A 170 13.43 -7.76 12.39
CA THR A 170 14.11 -8.96 11.90
C THR A 170 15.63 -8.81 11.93
N ALA A 171 16.16 -7.66 11.49
CA ALA A 171 17.59 -7.37 11.56
C ALA A 171 18.12 -7.33 13.01
N ASP A 172 17.30 -6.87 13.95
CA ASP A 172 17.59 -6.88 15.39
C ASP A 172 17.46 -8.27 16.03
N GLY A 173 17.04 -9.28 15.26
CA GLY A 173 16.89 -10.67 15.71
C GLY A 173 15.59 -10.96 16.47
N GLU A 174 14.57 -10.12 16.31
CA GLU A 174 13.30 -10.27 17.03
C GLU A 174 12.56 -11.55 16.66
N CYS A 175 12.73 -12.11 15.45
CA CYS A 175 12.15 -13.41 15.09
C CYS A 175 12.58 -14.54 16.06
N PHE A 176 13.70 -14.38 16.77
CA PHE A 176 14.20 -15.35 17.77
C PHE A 176 13.92 -14.90 19.21
N LYS A 177 13.98 -13.59 19.50
CA LYS A 177 13.77 -13.04 20.85
C LYS A 177 12.29 -12.97 21.22
N ASN A 178 11.44 -12.67 20.24
CA ASN A 178 10.01 -12.50 20.40
C ASN A 178 9.23 -13.20 19.26
N PRO A 179 9.38 -14.53 19.11
CA PRO A 179 8.89 -15.27 17.95
C PRO A 179 7.36 -15.19 17.81
N GLY A 180 6.60 -15.29 18.90
CA GLY A 180 5.13 -15.29 18.84
C GLY A 180 4.57 -13.98 18.29
N PHE A 181 5.12 -12.83 18.70
CA PHE A 181 4.77 -11.53 18.15
C PHE A 181 5.21 -11.42 16.68
N MET A 182 6.46 -11.74 16.41
CA MET A 182 7.05 -11.56 15.08
C MET A 182 6.43 -12.48 14.02
N TYR A 183 6.05 -13.71 14.35
CA TYR A 183 5.36 -14.57 13.38
C TYR A 183 3.95 -14.12 13.05
N LYS A 184 3.30 -13.36 13.95
CA LYS A 184 1.97 -12.80 13.70
C LYS A 184 2.04 -11.48 12.94
N GLU A 185 2.93 -10.58 13.36
CA GLU A 185 3.03 -9.23 12.83
C GLU A 185 3.96 -9.13 11.60
N CYS A 186 4.94 -10.03 11.52
CA CYS A 186 5.99 -10.06 10.51
C CYS A 186 6.19 -11.48 9.90
N PRO A 187 5.12 -12.18 9.50
CA PRO A 187 5.22 -13.55 9.01
C PRO A 187 6.11 -13.67 7.75
N ASN A 188 6.15 -12.67 6.88
CA ASN A 188 6.97 -12.75 5.67
C ASN A 188 8.45 -12.51 5.99
N SER A 189 8.76 -11.47 6.76
CA SER A 189 10.13 -11.15 7.18
C SER A 189 10.76 -12.26 8.02
N CYS A 190 9.96 -12.97 8.84
CA CYS A 190 10.43 -14.12 9.60
C CYS A 190 10.34 -15.47 8.85
N GLY A 191 9.99 -15.47 7.56
CA GLY A 191 9.96 -16.66 6.71
C GLY A 191 8.76 -17.59 6.90
N VAL A 192 7.76 -17.20 7.68
CA VAL A 192 6.50 -17.95 7.86
C VAL A 192 5.75 -18.06 6.53
N CYS A 193 5.73 -16.98 5.73
CA CYS A 193 4.98 -16.94 4.46
C CYS A 193 5.54 -17.86 3.35
N GLU A 194 6.71 -18.49 3.55
CA GLU A 194 7.32 -19.34 2.53
C GLU A 194 6.48 -20.58 2.21
N GLY A 195 5.90 -20.58 1.01
CA GLY A 195 5.00 -21.64 0.54
C GLY A 195 3.62 -21.62 1.20
N VAL A 196 3.25 -20.53 1.88
CA VAL A 196 1.91 -20.33 2.43
C VAL A 196 0.95 -19.94 1.33
N LYS A 197 -0.18 -20.64 1.26
CA LYS A 197 -1.36 -20.22 0.50
C LYS A 197 -2.38 -19.76 1.52
N CYS A 198 -2.91 -18.54 1.37
CA CYS A 198 -3.91 -17.99 2.29
C CYS A 198 -5.27 -18.66 2.13
N ALA A 199 -5.33 -19.89 2.66
CA ALA A 199 -6.47 -20.75 2.77
C ALA A 199 -6.15 -21.77 3.87
N ASP A 200 -7.00 -21.86 4.89
CA ASP A 200 -6.90 -22.93 5.89
C ASP A 200 -7.05 -24.31 5.23
N GLY A 201 -6.17 -25.24 5.58
CA GLY A 201 -6.21 -26.62 5.08
C GLY A 201 -7.48 -27.36 5.54
N ASN A 202 -7.79 -27.28 6.84
CA ASN A 202 -9.04 -27.77 7.40
C ASN A 202 -9.62 -26.72 8.34
N SER A 203 -10.63 -25.98 7.86
CA SER A 203 -11.24 -24.85 8.60
C SER A 203 -11.73 -25.22 10.01
N THR A 204 -12.27 -26.43 10.21
CA THR A 204 -12.74 -26.83 11.55
C THR A 204 -11.58 -27.07 12.51
N GLN A 205 -10.55 -27.79 12.04
CA GLN A 205 -9.35 -28.05 12.84
C GLN A 205 -8.56 -26.78 13.11
N CYS A 206 -8.44 -25.91 12.10
CA CYS A 206 -7.79 -24.62 12.20
C CYS A 206 -8.49 -23.70 13.20
N GLN A 207 -9.83 -23.68 13.22
CA GLN A 207 -10.57 -22.96 14.25
C GLN A 207 -10.27 -23.51 15.65
N ILE A 208 -10.29 -24.84 15.85
CA ILE A 208 -9.98 -25.47 17.14
C ILE A 208 -8.56 -25.12 17.61
N TRP A 209 -7.58 -25.17 16.71
CA TRP A 209 -6.20 -24.85 17.01
C TRP A 209 -6.00 -23.36 17.29
N ALA A 210 -6.64 -22.48 16.54
CA ALA A 210 -6.63 -21.05 16.81
C ALA A 210 -7.22 -20.74 18.19
N ASP A 211 -8.37 -21.32 18.53
CA ASP A 211 -9.03 -21.17 19.83
C ASP A 211 -8.19 -21.72 20.99
N ALA A 212 -7.42 -22.79 20.74
CA ALA A 212 -6.49 -23.37 21.70
C ALA A 212 -5.17 -22.58 21.84
N GLY A 213 -4.96 -21.51 21.06
CA GLY A 213 -3.75 -20.70 21.08
C GLY A 213 -2.55 -21.35 20.37
N GLU A 214 -2.80 -22.36 19.55
CA GLU A 214 -1.76 -23.12 18.85
C GLU A 214 -0.99 -22.28 17.83
N CYS A 215 -1.58 -21.20 17.32
CA CYS A 215 -0.88 -20.23 16.47
C CYS A 215 0.32 -19.57 17.18
N LEU A 216 0.33 -19.46 18.50
CA LEU A 216 1.46 -18.90 19.26
C LEU A 216 2.36 -19.99 19.87
N ASN A 217 1.76 -21.13 20.24
CA ASN A 217 2.50 -22.24 20.86
C ASN A 217 3.27 -23.08 19.82
N ASN A 218 2.72 -23.22 18.62
CA ASN A 218 3.27 -24.01 17.51
C ASN A 218 3.21 -23.21 16.18
N PRO A 219 3.75 -21.98 16.14
CA PRO A 219 3.49 -20.99 15.09
C PRO A 219 3.84 -21.49 13.70
N LEU A 220 5.07 -21.97 13.48
CA LEU A 220 5.52 -22.38 12.15
C LEU A 220 4.70 -23.53 11.55
N ALA A 221 4.29 -24.50 12.38
CA ALA A 221 3.51 -25.63 11.92
C ALA A 221 2.04 -25.24 11.67
N VAL A 222 1.45 -24.52 12.63
CA VAL A 222 0.02 -24.22 12.62
C VAL A 222 -0.28 -23.08 11.66
N MET A 223 0.52 -22.01 11.61
CA MET A 223 0.31 -20.90 10.66
C MET A 223 0.50 -21.35 9.21
N LYS A 224 1.29 -22.38 8.92
CA LYS A 224 1.42 -22.89 7.56
C LYS A 224 0.20 -23.70 7.10
N GLU A 225 -0.43 -24.44 8.02
CA GLU A 225 -1.63 -25.23 7.75
C GLU A 225 -2.92 -24.42 7.89
N CYS A 226 -2.90 -23.41 8.77
CA CYS A 226 -4.04 -22.60 9.18
C CYS A 226 -3.74 -21.09 9.10
N PRO A 227 -3.28 -20.59 7.95
CA PRO A 227 -2.82 -19.21 7.83
C PRO A 227 -3.95 -18.18 7.99
N ASP A 228 -5.19 -18.52 7.60
CA ASP A 228 -6.33 -17.61 7.73
C ASP A 228 -6.79 -17.57 9.18
N SER A 229 -7.00 -18.73 9.81
CA SER A 229 -7.39 -18.82 11.22
C SER A 229 -6.34 -18.21 12.16
N CYS A 230 -5.05 -18.31 11.83
CA CYS A 230 -3.98 -17.67 12.60
C CYS A 230 -3.81 -16.18 12.28
N GLY A 231 -4.54 -15.64 11.31
CA GLY A 231 -4.52 -14.23 10.95
C GLY A 231 -3.20 -13.76 10.36
N VAL A 232 -2.45 -14.62 9.67
CA VAL A 232 -1.22 -14.23 8.95
C VAL A 232 -1.48 -13.76 7.51
N CYS A 233 -2.75 -13.81 7.08
CA CYS A 233 -3.20 -13.42 5.76
C CYS A 233 -3.86 -12.04 5.74
N SER A 234 -3.59 -11.29 4.68
CA SER A 234 -4.23 -10.02 4.36
C SER A 234 -4.90 -10.08 3.00
N THR A 235 -6.08 -9.49 2.86
CA THR A 235 -6.74 -9.31 1.57
C THR A 235 -6.29 -8.00 0.94
N VAL A 236 -5.63 -8.08 -0.22
CA VAL A 236 -5.01 -6.93 -0.90
C VAL A 236 -5.41 -6.85 -2.36
N CYS A 237 -5.28 -5.67 -2.96
CA CYS A 237 -5.42 -5.49 -4.40
C CYS A 237 -4.09 -5.75 -5.11
N MET A 238 -4.10 -6.68 -6.05
CA MET A 238 -2.96 -7.00 -6.92
C MET A 238 -3.44 -7.71 -8.19
N ASP A 239 -2.56 -7.78 -9.19
CA ASP A 239 -2.81 -8.64 -10.34
C ASP A 239 -2.75 -10.12 -9.96
N HIS A 240 -3.65 -10.91 -10.55
CA HIS A 240 -3.77 -12.34 -10.28
C HIS A 240 -3.01 -13.21 -11.27
N ASP A 241 -2.65 -12.67 -12.43
CA ASP A 241 -1.97 -13.36 -13.52
C ASP A 241 -0.71 -12.60 -13.98
N GLU A 242 0.34 -13.34 -14.32
CA GLU A 242 1.59 -12.76 -14.82
C GLU A 242 1.44 -12.08 -16.19
N SER A 243 0.41 -12.45 -16.95
CA SER A 243 0.09 -11.91 -18.27
C SER A 243 -0.61 -10.55 -18.22
N CYS A 244 -1.00 -10.08 -17.03
CA CYS A 244 -1.76 -8.84 -16.86
C CYS A 244 -1.08 -7.63 -17.51
N ALA A 245 0.23 -7.49 -17.38
CA ALA A 245 0.99 -6.41 -18.00
C ALA A 245 0.93 -6.48 -19.55
N GLY A 246 0.90 -7.68 -20.12
CA GLY A 246 0.75 -7.89 -21.56
C GLY A 246 -0.67 -7.54 -22.03
N TRP A 247 -1.68 -8.09 -21.37
CA TRP A 247 -3.09 -7.82 -21.70
C TRP A 247 -3.45 -6.34 -21.56
N ALA A 248 -2.91 -5.65 -20.56
CA ALA A 248 -3.13 -4.22 -20.38
C ALA A 248 -2.57 -3.40 -21.57
N LYS A 249 -1.35 -3.74 -22.04
CA LYS A 249 -0.73 -3.14 -23.24
C LYS A 249 -1.55 -3.42 -24.50
N ASP A 250 -2.13 -4.61 -24.58
CA ASP A 250 -2.98 -5.04 -25.71
C ASP A 250 -4.39 -4.43 -25.67
N GLY A 251 -4.65 -3.46 -24.78
CA GLY A 251 -5.92 -2.74 -24.72
C GLY A 251 -7.04 -3.47 -23.97
N GLN A 252 -6.77 -4.63 -23.37
CA GLN A 252 -7.82 -5.45 -22.75
C GLN A 252 -8.53 -4.74 -21.60
N CYS A 253 -7.88 -3.80 -20.91
CA CYS A 253 -8.52 -2.99 -19.87
C CYS A 253 -9.69 -2.14 -20.38
N GLU A 254 -9.84 -1.93 -21.70
CA GLU A 254 -11.03 -1.30 -22.29
C GLU A 254 -11.94 -2.31 -22.98
N ASP A 255 -11.35 -3.27 -23.70
CA ASP A 255 -12.12 -4.23 -24.49
C ASP A 255 -12.82 -5.30 -23.64
N ASN A 256 -12.27 -5.59 -22.45
CA ASN A 256 -12.76 -6.64 -21.55
C ASN A 256 -12.71 -6.20 -20.09
N LYS A 257 -13.31 -5.04 -19.78
CA LYS A 257 -13.32 -4.38 -18.47
C LYS A 257 -13.66 -5.31 -17.31
N GLY A 258 -14.78 -6.02 -17.39
CA GLY A 258 -15.26 -6.89 -16.32
C GLY A 258 -14.30 -8.03 -15.98
N PHE A 259 -13.64 -8.63 -16.98
CA PHE A 259 -12.61 -9.63 -16.72
C PHE A 259 -11.33 -8.98 -16.19
N MET A 260 -10.86 -7.94 -16.86
CA MET A 260 -9.57 -7.32 -16.57
C MET A 260 -9.55 -6.62 -15.22
N TYR A 261 -10.63 -6.02 -14.75
CA TYR A 261 -10.64 -5.40 -13.43
C TYR A 261 -10.72 -6.42 -12.29
N ARG A 262 -11.19 -7.64 -12.56
CA ARG A 262 -11.18 -8.73 -11.57
C ARG A 262 -9.84 -9.44 -11.53
N VAL A 263 -9.27 -9.73 -12.69
CA VAL A 263 -8.04 -10.53 -12.81
C VAL A 263 -6.77 -9.67 -12.82
N CYS A 264 -6.84 -8.45 -13.36
CA CYS A 264 -5.72 -7.54 -13.54
C CYS A 264 -5.99 -6.12 -13.00
N PRO A 265 -6.52 -5.96 -11.78
CA PRO A 265 -6.84 -4.64 -11.23
C PRO A 265 -5.62 -3.75 -11.05
N GLY A 266 -4.42 -4.30 -10.84
CA GLY A 266 -3.18 -3.52 -10.75
C GLY A 266 -2.79 -2.94 -12.10
N SER A 267 -2.61 -3.81 -13.10
CA SER A 267 -2.25 -3.41 -14.47
C SER A 267 -3.27 -2.49 -15.14
N CYS A 268 -4.55 -2.54 -14.73
CA CYS A 268 -5.58 -1.63 -15.21
C CYS A 268 -5.78 -0.37 -14.35
N GLY A 269 -4.95 -0.13 -13.33
CA GLY A 269 -5.00 1.06 -12.48
C GLY A 269 -6.15 1.08 -11.46
N MET A 270 -6.84 -0.04 -11.26
CA MET A 270 -7.94 -0.15 -10.30
C MET A 270 -7.44 -0.20 -8.85
N CYS A 271 -6.26 -0.79 -8.60
CA CYS A 271 -5.67 -0.76 -7.25
C CYS A 271 -5.38 0.67 -6.78
N GLN A 272 -4.88 1.55 -7.65
CA GLN A 272 -4.72 2.97 -7.36
C GLN A 272 -6.07 3.65 -7.02
N ALA A 273 -7.13 3.29 -7.73
CA ALA A 273 -8.47 3.80 -7.47
C ALA A 273 -9.04 3.36 -6.10
N ILE A 274 -8.55 2.24 -5.57
CA ILE A 274 -8.91 1.77 -4.22
C ILE A 274 -8.17 2.57 -3.14
N GLU A 275 -6.95 3.03 -3.42
CA GLU A 275 -6.16 3.90 -2.51
C GLU A 275 -6.74 5.30 -2.34
N SER A 276 -7.42 5.83 -3.37
CA SER A 276 -7.89 7.22 -3.42
C SER A 276 -9.28 7.35 -2.76
N PRO A 277 -9.41 7.98 -1.58
CA PRO A 277 -10.62 7.98 -0.79
C PRO A 277 -11.56 9.14 -1.15
N ASP A 278 -11.73 9.49 -2.42
CA ASP A 278 -12.83 10.39 -2.82
C ASP A 278 -14.14 9.59 -2.78
N LYS A 279 -14.62 9.32 -1.56
CA LYS A 279 -15.83 8.54 -1.24
C LYS A 279 -16.92 9.36 -0.54
N ASP A 280 -16.74 10.67 -0.40
CA ASP A 280 -17.73 11.55 0.25
C ASP A 280 -18.70 12.25 -0.73
N GLU A 281 -18.76 11.87 -2.01
CA GLU A 281 -19.70 12.48 -2.99
C GLU A 281 -20.69 11.51 -3.66
N LEU A 282 -20.91 10.32 -3.10
CA LEU A 282 -21.97 9.41 -3.55
C LEU A 282 -22.83 8.95 -2.36
N GLN A 283 -23.53 9.91 -1.76
CA GLN A 283 -24.75 9.69 -0.97
C GLN A 283 -25.92 10.44 -1.60
#